data_AF-A0A226DHW1-F1
#
_entry.id   AF-A0A226DHW1-F1
#
_cell.length_a   1.000
_cell.length_b   1.000
_cell.length_c   1.000
_cell.angle_alpha   90.00
_cell.angle_beta   90.00
_cell.angle_gamma   90.00
#
_symmetry.space_group_name_H-M   'P 1'
#
loop_
_entity.id
_entity.type
_entity.pdbx_description
1 polymer ?
#
loop_
_entity_poly.entity_id
_entity_poly.type
_entity_poly.pdbx_seq_one_letter_code
_entity_poly.pdbx_strand_id
1 'polypeptide(L)'
;MYQTEFLPLLKLHLKSCKFLQCVPFEFPQNSSRLVKCQSLSKIRMFKLQCILSVLYCTLFGLNLCFGPLTKIEKFQGFGFFMCYLLASITRWNYELDNGPSQLINAFLDCEETIMTSFPQMSCSLACQVVKLFIQLCEVGVVTFPMLLFLLLRVMPCTPPFLLSFLPGCHNGSDICTFGHLGRLGVHIFEAWMCDHIVYSATTWILYVFCAGIIFILDFLRVLESNLTRHSTSEKYSESIQLYRNIQILEKSWNACLSERILPAIMFCNPAVEIISTFVCITLSKEIPMPGFLIFPIMAAASLTNNMVIITLASRVHSASRDLLTSLKQLKLEKRSKLMRKELQACNTLRIKFGSNFIDNGTPLVMQDVCINQIMSLVLLKRSRVN
;
A
#
# COMPACT_ATOMS: atom_id res chain seq x y z
N MET A 1 -2.46 6.11 -19.64
CA MET A 1 -1.95 5.19 -18.61
C MET A 1 -2.49 5.55 -17.24
N TYR A 2 -2.02 6.57 -16.52
CA TYR A 2 -2.59 6.90 -15.21
C TYR A 2 -4.02 7.47 -15.35
N GLN A 3 -4.18 8.43 -16.24
CA GLN A 3 -5.46 9.09 -16.51
C GLN A 3 -6.53 8.11 -17.06
N THR A 4 -6.12 7.16 -17.89
CA THR A 4 -7.05 6.21 -18.52
C THR A 4 -7.35 4.98 -17.65
N GLU A 5 -6.33 4.41 -17.00
CA GLU A 5 -6.48 3.13 -16.29
C GLU A 5 -6.79 3.30 -14.80
N PHE A 6 -6.12 4.23 -14.12
CA PHE A 6 -6.15 4.33 -12.66
C PHE A 6 -7.02 5.48 -12.14
N LEU A 7 -7.11 6.59 -12.86
CA LEU A 7 -7.91 7.75 -12.44
C LEU A 7 -9.41 7.44 -12.27
N PRO A 8 -10.09 6.64 -13.14
CA PRO A 8 -11.49 6.28 -12.91
C PRO A 8 -11.69 5.50 -11.61
N LEU A 9 -10.78 4.58 -11.29
CA LEU A 9 -10.79 3.81 -10.04
C LEU A 9 -10.54 4.74 -8.84
N LEU A 10 -9.55 5.64 -8.94
CA LEU A 10 -9.27 6.64 -7.91
C LEU A 10 -10.47 7.54 -7.63
N LYS A 11 -11.19 8.00 -8.67
CA LYS A 11 -12.40 8.83 -8.51
C LYS A 11 -13.50 8.08 -7.78
N LEU A 12 -13.71 6.80 -8.10
CA LEU A 12 -14.67 5.95 -7.40
C LEU A 12 -14.27 5.78 -5.93
N HIS A 13 -13.00 5.46 -5.67
CA HIS A 13 -12.44 5.32 -4.32
C HIS A 13 -12.59 6.61 -3.49
N LEU A 14 -12.23 7.77 -4.06
CA LEU A 14 -12.36 9.07 -3.41
C LEU A 14 -13.82 9.45 -3.11
N LYS A 15 -14.80 8.94 -3.87
CA LYS A 15 -16.22 9.13 -3.55
C LYS A 15 -16.59 8.43 -2.24
N SER A 16 -16.12 7.19 -2.04
CA SER A 16 -16.26 6.47 -0.77
C SER A 16 -15.52 7.18 0.36
N CYS A 17 -14.27 7.61 0.12
CA CYS A 17 -13.50 8.38 1.11
C CYS A 17 -14.17 9.71 1.49
N LYS A 18 -14.84 10.37 0.54
CA LYS A 18 -15.60 11.60 0.78
C LYS A 18 -16.81 11.35 1.67
N PHE A 19 -17.50 10.22 1.50
CA PHE A 19 -18.60 9.80 2.37
C PHE A 19 -18.10 9.55 3.80
N LEU A 20 -16.96 8.87 3.96
CA LEU A 20 -16.34 8.57 5.26
C LEU A 20 -15.56 9.73 5.87
N GLN A 21 -15.33 10.80 5.12
CA GLN A 21 -14.47 11.94 5.47
C GLN A 21 -13.03 11.51 5.86
N CYS A 22 -12.54 10.43 5.28
CA CYS A 22 -11.29 9.77 5.70
C CYS A 22 -10.05 10.17 4.89
N VAL A 23 -10.19 11.08 3.92
CA VAL A 23 -9.10 11.64 3.13
C VAL A 23 -9.30 13.16 3.00
N PRO A 24 -8.26 14.00 3.18
CA PRO A 24 -8.40 15.46 3.16
C PRO A 24 -8.33 16.05 1.74
N PHE A 25 -8.58 15.24 0.71
CA PHE A 25 -8.48 15.61 -0.69
C PHE A 25 -9.77 15.29 -1.43
N GLU A 26 -10.08 16.09 -2.43
CA GLU A 26 -11.22 15.89 -3.30
C GLU A 26 -10.83 16.09 -4.76
N PHE A 27 -11.56 15.42 -5.65
CA PHE A 27 -11.42 15.57 -7.09
C PHE A 27 -12.66 16.33 -7.61
N PRO A 28 -12.59 17.66 -7.80
CA PRO A 28 -13.72 18.46 -8.26
C PRO A 28 -14.14 18.02 -9.67
N GLN A 29 -15.43 18.07 -9.99
CA GLN A 29 -15.89 17.74 -11.36
C GLN A 29 -15.33 18.71 -12.41
N ASN A 30 -15.10 19.97 -12.03
CA ASN A 30 -14.61 21.03 -12.91
C ASN A 30 -13.08 21.08 -13.00
N SER A 31 -12.37 20.28 -12.21
CA SER A 31 -10.91 20.26 -12.18
C SER A 31 -10.41 18.90 -12.63
N SER A 32 -9.39 18.87 -13.49
CA SER A 32 -8.63 17.66 -13.79
C SER A 32 -7.64 17.31 -12.68
N ARG A 33 -7.64 18.04 -11.56
CA ARG A 33 -6.64 17.95 -10.50
C ARG A 33 -7.25 17.59 -9.15
N LEU A 34 -6.48 16.85 -8.37
CA LEU A 34 -6.76 16.59 -6.97
C LEU A 34 -6.45 17.85 -6.16
N VAL A 35 -7.41 18.32 -5.37
CA VAL A 35 -7.27 19.54 -4.54
C VAL A 35 -7.49 19.22 -3.07
N LYS A 36 -6.87 20.02 -2.21
CA LYS A 36 -7.11 19.95 -0.77
C LYS A 36 -8.54 20.39 -0.46
N CYS A 37 -9.21 19.62 0.39
CA CYS A 37 -10.56 19.95 0.83
C CYS A 37 -10.57 21.27 1.61
N GLN A 38 -11.47 22.19 1.26
CA GLN A 38 -11.57 23.51 1.92
C GLN A 38 -12.49 23.51 3.15
N SER A 39 -13.34 22.50 3.31
CA SER A 39 -14.27 22.41 4.45
C SER A 39 -13.55 22.17 5.77
N LEU A 40 -13.64 23.12 6.70
CA LEU A 40 -13.07 23.01 8.05
C LEU A 40 -13.64 21.82 8.84
N SER A 41 -14.93 21.51 8.67
CA SER A 41 -15.57 20.37 9.35
C SER A 41 -14.94 19.04 8.92
N LYS A 42 -14.76 18.83 7.61
CA LYS A 42 -14.11 17.63 7.07
C LYS A 42 -12.65 17.51 7.52
N ILE A 43 -11.91 18.63 7.55
CA ILE A 43 -10.53 18.65 8.05
C ILE A 43 -10.48 18.24 9.53
N ARG A 44 -11.37 18.80 10.37
CA ARG A 44 -11.45 18.44 11.79
C ARG A 44 -11.81 16.97 11.96
N MET A 45 -12.77 16.46 11.19
CA MET A 45 -13.16 15.05 11.23
C MET A 45 -12.01 14.13 10.84
N PHE A 46 -11.31 14.43 9.75
CA PHE A 46 -10.14 13.66 9.32
C PHE A 46 -9.04 13.63 10.40
N LYS A 47 -8.72 14.79 10.99
CA LYS A 47 -7.75 14.88 12.10
C LYS A 47 -8.17 14.05 13.31
N LEU A 48 -9.45 14.13 13.69
CA LEU A 48 -10.02 13.31 14.76
C LEU A 48 -9.86 11.83 14.44
N GLN A 49 -10.22 11.38 13.24
CA GLN A 49 -10.04 10.00 12.82
C GLN A 49 -8.55 9.58 12.88
N CYS A 50 -7.59 10.44 12.52
CA CYS A 50 -6.16 10.11 12.63
C CYS A 50 -5.75 9.83 14.07
N ILE A 51 -6.17 10.69 15.00
CA ILE A 51 -5.93 10.49 16.44
C ILE A 51 -6.62 9.22 16.92
N LEU A 52 -7.89 9.00 16.55
CA LEU A 52 -8.63 7.79 16.89
C LEU A 52 -7.95 6.52 16.38
N SER A 53 -7.41 6.53 15.16
CA SER A 53 -6.70 5.36 14.63
C SER A 53 -5.42 5.02 15.40
N VAL A 54 -4.66 6.04 15.82
CA VAL A 54 -3.47 5.81 16.66
C VAL A 54 -3.88 5.28 18.03
N LEU A 55 -4.84 5.93 18.69
CA LEU A 55 -5.35 5.49 19.99
C LEU A 55 -5.87 4.05 19.93
N TYR A 56 -6.68 3.73 18.93
CA TYR A 56 -7.24 2.40 18.73
C TYR A 56 -6.15 1.36 18.47
N CYS A 57 -5.16 1.65 17.61
CA CYS A 57 -4.03 0.77 17.38
C CYS A 57 -3.17 0.57 18.66
N THR A 58 -2.98 1.61 19.46
CA THR A 58 -2.27 1.53 20.75
C THR A 58 -3.04 0.64 21.74
N LEU A 59 -4.36 0.83 21.87
CA LEU A 59 -5.20 -0.02 22.73
C LEU A 59 -5.15 -1.49 22.28
N PHE A 60 -5.18 -1.75 20.98
CA PHE A 60 -5.00 -3.09 20.41
C PHE A 60 -3.65 -3.71 20.82
N GLY A 61 -2.56 -2.95 20.65
CA GLY A 61 -1.23 -3.40 21.05
C GLY A 61 -1.13 -3.69 22.55
N LEU A 62 -1.69 -2.81 23.39
CA LEU A 62 -1.70 -3.00 24.84
C LEU A 62 -2.49 -4.25 25.26
N ASN A 63 -3.63 -4.53 24.62
CA ASN A 63 -4.42 -5.73 24.88
C ASN A 63 -3.69 -7.01 24.47
N LEU A 64 -3.00 -7.00 23.33
CA LEU A 64 -2.21 -8.15 22.90
C LEU A 64 -1.06 -8.44 23.87
N CYS A 65 -0.39 -7.40 24.35
CA CYS A 65 0.73 -7.53 25.29
C CYS A 65 0.26 -7.96 26.68
N PHE A 66 -0.67 -7.20 27.27
CA PHE A 66 -1.02 -7.27 28.69
C PHE A 66 -2.41 -7.85 28.97
N GLY A 67 -3.25 -7.99 27.95
CA GLY A 67 -4.60 -8.55 28.09
C GLY A 67 -4.59 -10.03 28.44
N PRO A 68 -5.68 -10.53 29.07
CA PRO A 68 -5.83 -11.92 29.50
C PRO A 68 -6.14 -12.88 28.34
N LEU A 69 -5.48 -12.67 27.20
CA LEU A 69 -5.67 -13.46 25.99
C LEU A 69 -4.83 -14.74 26.03
N THR A 70 -5.42 -15.84 25.57
CA THR A 70 -4.70 -17.08 25.32
C THR A 70 -3.62 -16.89 24.26
N LYS A 71 -2.63 -17.78 24.20
CA LYS A 71 -1.56 -17.70 23.19
C LYS A 71 -2.13 -17.70 21.75
N ILE A 72 -3.16 -18.50 21.50
CA ILE A 72 -3.83 -18.61 20.19
C ILE A 72 -4.49 -17.27 19.83
N GLU A 73 -5.26 -16.70 20.76
CA GLU A 73 -5.91 -15.40 20.60
C GLU A 73 -4.91 -14.27 20.36
N LYS A 74 -3.74 -14.31 21.02
CA LYS A 74 -2.65 -13.35 20.76
C LYS A 74 -2.12 -13.46 19.33
N PHE A 75 -1.92 -14.67 18.81
CA PHE A 75 -1.51 -14.86 17.41
C PHE A 75 -2.57 -14.38 16.42
N GLN A 76 -3.85 -14.68 16.69
CA GLN A 76 -4.95 -14.19 15.87
C GLN A 76 -4.98 -12.67 15.83
N GLY A 77 -4.98 -12.03 17.00
CA GLY A 77 -5.07 -10.58 17.10
C GLY A 77 -3.82 -9.86 16.62
N PHE A 78 -2.63 -10.47 16.68
CA PHE A 78 -1.40 -9.89 16.17
C PHE A 78 -1.43 -9.66 14.66
N GLY A 79 -2.02 -10.59 13.89
CA GLY A 79 -2.21 -10.41 12.46
C GLY A 79 -3.04 -9.16 12.14
N PHE A 80 -4.20 -9.02 12.80
CA PHE A 80 -5.05 -7.83 12.67
C PHE A 80 -4.32 -6.56 13.10
N PHE A 81 -3.63 -6.60 14.24
CA PHE A 81 -2.86 -5.47 14.75
C PHE A 81 -1.83 -4.98 13.74
N MET A 82 -1.09 -5.88 13.08
CA MET A 82 -0.12 -5.47 12.05
C MET A 82 -0.77 -4.84 10.82
N CYS A 83 -1.96 -5.31 10.40
CA CYS A 83 -2.73 -4.65 9.35
C CYS A 83 -3.20 -3.24 9.77
N TYR A 84 -3.72 -3.10 11.00
CA TYR A 84 -4.14 -1.80 11.53
C TYR A 84 -2.97 -0.84 11.73
N LEU A 85 -1.81 -1.35 12.15
CA LEU A 85 -0.58 -0.59 12.31
C LEU A 85 -0.11 -0.07 10.95
N LEU A 86 -0.02 -0.94 9.94
CA LEU A 86 0.30 -0.56 8.56
C LEU A 86 -0.62 0.55 8.05
N ALA A 87 -1.93 0.35 8.19
CA ALA A 87 -2.92 1.28 7.71
C ALA A 87 -2.86 2.62 8.46
N SER A 88 -2.67 2.57 9.78
CA SER A 88 -2.53 3.76 10.64
C SER A 88 -1.28 4.58 10.32
N ILE A 89 -0.13 3.93 10.13
CA ILE A 89 1.12 4.61 9.72
C ILE A 89 0.95 5.20 8.32
N THR A 90 0.41 4.45 7.36
CA THR A 90 0.29 4.90 5.98
C THR A 90 -0.65 6.10 5.86
N ARG A 91 -1.80 6.06 6.53
CA ARG A 91 -2.80 7.13 6.52
C ARG A 91 -2.43 8.37 7.31
N TRP A 92 -1.41 8.31 8.17
CA TRP A 92 -1.06 9.40 9.08
C TRP A 92 -0.69 10.67 8.30
N ASN A 93 -1.61 11.62 8.16
CA ASN A 93 -1.35 12.89 7.48
C ASN A 93 -1.93 14.06 8.29
N TYR A 94 -1.62 14.13 9.58
CA TYR A 94 -2.19 15.11 10.49
C TYR A 94 -1.88 16.57 10.08
N GLU A 95 -0.70 16.80 9.51
CA GLU A 95 -0.26 18.11 9.01
C GLU A 95 -0.94 18.50 7.68
N LEU A 96 -1.72 17.60 7.09
CA LEU A 96 -2.38 17.79 5.80
C LEU A 96 -1.37 18.13 4.70
N ASP A 97 -0.26 17.40 4.69
CA ASP A 97 0.76 17.48 3.65
C ASP A 97 0.14 17.19 2.29
N ASN A 98 0.41 18.06 1.33
CA ASN A 98 -0.10 17.98 -0.02
C ASN A 98 0.76 17.10 -0.93
N GLY A 99 1.94 16.65 -0.49
CA GLY A 99 2.90 15.86 -1.27
C GLY A 99 2.25 14.74 -2.10
N PRO A 100 1.49 13.81 -1.49
CA PRO A 100 0.82 12.74 -2.23
C PRO A 100 -0.14 13.24 -3.33
N SER A 101 -0.89 14.31 -3.06
CA SER A 101 -1.85 14.87 -4.03
C SER A 101 -1.16 15.59 -5.18
N GLN A 102 -0.08 16.33 -4.88
CA GLN A 102 0.74 17.01 -5.87
C GLN A 102 1.44 16.01 -6.77
N LEU A 103 1.87 14.88 -6.22
CA LEU A 103 2.48 13.81 -6.99
C LEU A 103 1.50 13.16 -7.97
N ILE A 104 0.25 12.89 -7.55
CA ILE A 104 -0.79 12.39 -8.47
C ILE A 104 -1.03 13.42 -9.59
N ASN A 105 -1.15 14.71 -9.24
CA ASN A 105 -1.29 15.76 -10.24
C ASN A 105 -0.07 15.82 -11.18
N ALA A 106 1.14 15.61 -10.67
CA ALA A 106 2.35 15.55 -11.49
C ALA A 106 2.34 14.36 -12.45
N PHE A 107 1.78 13.19 -12.06
CA PHE A 107 1.56 12.09 -13.00
C PHE A 107 0.58 12.46 -14.11
N LEU A 108 -0.53 13.14 -13.76
CA LEU A 108 -1.53 13.59 -14.73
C LEU A 108 -0.95 14.66 -15.69
N ASP A 109 -0.27 15.67 -15.17
CA ASP A 109 0.35 16.74 -15.96
C ASP A 109 1.47 16.17 -16.87
N CYS A 110 2.25 15.21 -16.36
CA CYS A 110 3.28 14.51 -17.12
C CYS A 110 2.66 13.69 -18.26
N GLU A 111 1.56 12.98 -18.01
CA GLU A 111 0.84 12.24 -19.04
C GLU A 111 0.26 13.17 -20.11
N GLU A 112 -0.43 14.24 -19.72
CA GLU A 112 -1.03 15.21 -20.64
C GLU A 112 0.02 15.91 -21.52
N THR A 113 1.12 16.36 -20.91
CA THR A 113 2.15 17.15 -21.61
C THR A 113 3.07 16.28 -22.45
N ILE A 114 3.50 15.14 -21.92
CA ILE A 114 4.55 14.34 -22.54
C ILE A 114 3.94 13.26 -23.44
N MET A 115 2.94 12.51 -22.96
CA MET A 115 2.46 11.33 -23.69
C MET A 115 1.65 11.67 -24.93
N THR A 116 1.11 12.88 -25.04
CA THR A 116 0.42 13.35 -26.26
C THR A 116 1.34 13.40 -27.49
N SER A 117 2.66 13.51 -27.28
CA SER A 117 3.65 13.48 -28.37
C SER A 117 4.03 12.06 -28.83
N PHE A 118 3.60 11.02 -28.11
CA PHE A 118 3.95 9.63 -28.38
C PHE A 118 2.75 8.86 -28.94
N PRO A 119 2.99 7.84 -29.80
CA PRO A 119 1.92 6.95 -30.22
C PRO A 119 1.31 6.28 -28.99
N GLN A 120 -0.03 6.19 -28.97
CA GLN A 120 -0.77 5.57 -27.89
C GLN A 120 -0.30 4.13 -27.70
N MET A 121 0.33 3.85 -26.56
CA MET A 121 0.79 2.50 -26.22
C MET A 121 -0.30 1.74 -25.49
N SER A 122 -0.41 0.46 -25.81
CA SER A 122 -1.24 -0.46 -25.05
C SER A 122 -0.67 -0.65 -23.63
N CYS A 123 -1.57 -0.78 -22.65
CA CYS A 123 -1.22 -1.09 -21.26
C CYS A 123 -0.36 -2.38 -21.22
N SER A 124 0.78 -2.30 -20.53
CA SER A 124 1.69 -3.45 -20.37
C SER A 124 1.02 -4.58 -19.57
N LEU A 125 1.56 -5.80 -19.66
CA LEU A 125 1.09 -6.91 -18.81
C LEU A 125 1.19 -6.54 -17.31
N ALA A 126 2.27 -5.84 -16.91
CA ALA A 126 2.44 -5.34 -15.55
C ALA A 126 1.32 -4.36 -15.16
N CYS A 127 0.98 -3.43 -16.05
CA CYS A 127 -0.14 -2.51 -15.89
C CYS A 127 -1.48 -3.25 -15.71
N GLN A 128 -1.75 -4.29 -16.51
CA GLN A 128 -2.96 -5.11 -16.38
C GLN A 128 -3.01 -5.87 -15.04
N VAL A 129 -1.89 -6.47 -14.63
CA VAL A 129 -1.78 -7.18 -13.35
C VAL A 129 -2.01 -6.25 -12.17
N VAL A 130 -1.40 -5.06 -12.17
CA VAL A 130 -1.60 -4.07 -11.09
C VAL A 130 -3.01 -3.51 -11.10
N LYS A 131 -3.62 -3.29 -12.28
CA LYS A 131 -5.02 -2.88 -12.37
C LYS A 131 -5.95 -3.93 -11.76
N LEU A 132 -5.76 -5.20 -12.09
CA LEU A 132 -6.52 -6.30 -11.50
C LEU A 132 -6.30 -6.37 -9.98
N PHE A 133 -5.06 -6.23 -9.53
CA PHE A 133 -4.72 -6.18 -8.11
C PHE A 133 -5.44 -5.02 -7.38
N ILE A 134 -5.41 -3.81 -7.93
CA ILE A 134 -6.12 -2.65 -7.36
C ILE A 134 -7.62 -2.94 -7.29
N GLN A 135 -8.22 -3.50 -8.34
CA GLN A 135 -9.65 -3.86 -8.35
C GLN A 135 -9.99 -4.89 -7.27
N LEU A 136 -9.16 -5.93 -7.08
CA LEU A 136 -9.33 -6.90 -6.01
C LEU A 136 -9.20 -6.25 -4.63
N CYS A 137 -8.24 -5.33 -4.46
CA CYS A 137 -8.10 -4.57 -3.23
C CYS A 137 -9.34 -3.70 -2.97
N GLU A 138 -9.89 -2.98 -3.96
CA GLU A 138 -11.11 -2.17 -3.79
C GLU A 138 -12.30 -3.01 -3.30
N VAL A 139 -12.50 -4.20 -3.88
CA VAL A 139 -13.51 -5.15 -3.39
C VAL A 139 -13.21 -5.58 -1.96
N GLY A 140 -11.94 -5.86 -1.66
CA GLY A 140 -11.47 -6.21 -0.32
C GLY A 140 -11.70 -5.12 0.72
N VAL A 141 -11.48 -3.85 0.36
CA VAL A 141 -11.67 -2.69 1.26
C VAL A 141 -13.12 -2.58 1.72
N VAL A 142 -14.10 -2.85 0.84
CA VAL A 142 -15.52 -2.88 1.22
C VAL A 142 -15.87 -4.16 1.98
N THR A 143 -15.37 -5.29 1.50
CA THR A 143 -15.77 -6.62 2.00
C THR A 143 -15.23 -6.85 3.41
N PHE A 144 -14.03 -6.38 3.72
CA PHE A 144 -13.34 -6.66 4.99
C PHE A 144 -14.07 -6.07 6.22
N PRO A 145 -14.44 -4.78 6.28
CA PRO A 145 -15.24 -4.24 7.39
C PRO A 145 -16.61 -4.91 7.54
N MET A 146 -17.25 -5.30 6.44
CA MET A 146 -18.52 -6.03 6.46
C MET A 146 -18.37 -7.43 7.05
N LEU A 147 -17.34 -8.18 6.64
CA LEU A 147 -17.01 -9.48 7.22
C LEU A 147 -16.64 -9.34 8.70
N LEU A 148 -15.89 -8.30 9.06
CA LEU A 148 -15.56 -8.01 10.45
C LEU A 148 -16.82 -7.74 11.29
N PHE A 149 -17.75 -6.93 10.79
CA PHE A 149 -19.01 -6.67 11.47
C PHE A 149 -19.81 -7.96 11.71
N LEU A 150 -19.93 -8.81 10.68
CA LEU A 150 -20.61 -10.11 10.79
C LEU A 150 -19.90 -11.04 11.77
N LEU A 151 -18.56 -11.08 11.72
CA LEU A 151 -17.74 -11.86 12.66
C LEU A 151 -18.02 -11.45 14.10
N LEU A 152 -18.04 -10.15 14.41
CA LEU A 152 -18.32 -9.65 15.75
C LEU A 152 -19.76 -9.91 16.20
N ARG A 153 -20.73 -9.93 15.28
CA ARG A 153 -22.11 -10.34 15.60
C ARG A 153 -22.17 -11.80 16.07
N VAL A 154 -21.40 -12.69 15.43
CA VAL A 154 -21.35 -14.12 15.79
C VAL A 154 -20.46 -14.36 17.02
N MET A 155 -19.29 -13.74 17.07
CA MET A 155 -18.27 -13.89 18.10
C MET A 155 -17.85 -12.50 18.61
N PRO A 156 -18.57 -11.92 19.58
CA PRO A 156 -18.32 -10.55 20.03
C PRO A 156 -16.98 -10.42 20.77
N CYS A 157 -16.55 -11.49 21.42
CA CYS A 157 -15.32 -11.53 22.22
C CYS A 157 -14.09 -11.87 21.39
N THR A 158 -14.19 -11.87 20.05
CA THR A 158 -13.03 -12.17 19.19
C THR A 158 -11.92 -11.15 19.43
N PRO A 159 -10.71 -11.59 19.79
CA PRO A 159 -9.57 -10.69 19.90
C PRO A 159 -9.11 -10.22 18.51
N PRO A 160 -8.61 -8.98 18.37
CA PRO A 160 -8.25 -8.02 19.43
C PRO A 160 -9.31 -6.93 19.65
N PHE A 161 -10.57 -7.13 19.26
CA PHE A 161 -11.62 -6.09 19.22
C PHE A 161 -12.10 -5.66 20.62
N LEU A 162 -12.69 -4.47 20.75
CA LEU A 162 -13.00 -3.75 22.00
C LEU A 162 -13.80 -4.56 23.02
N LEU A 163 -14.70 -5.43 22.59
CA LEU A 163 -15.45 -6.28 23.54
C LEU A 163 -14.58 -7.36 24.18
N SER A 164 -13.47 -7.79 23.54
CA SER A 164 -12.52 -8.73 24.14
C SER A 164 -11.76 -8.16 25.35
N PHE A 165 -11.81 -6.84 25.55
CA PHE A 165 -11.18 -6.17 26.70
C PHE A 165 -12.04 -6.25 27.96
N LEU A 166 -13.35 -6.49 27.82
CA LEU A 166 -14.27 -6.47 28.96
C LEU A 166 -14.15 -7.76 29.77
N PRO A 167 -14.00 -7.68 31.10
CA PRO A 167 -13.95 -8.86 31.95
C PRO A 167 -15.28 -9.62 31.86
N GLY A 168 -15.21 -10.94 31.69
CA GLY A 168 -16.39 -11.80 31.66
C GLY A 168 -16.99 -12.07 30.27
N CYS A 169 -16.44 -11.51 29.19
CA CYS A 169 -16.93 -11.76 27.83
C CYS A 169 -17.00 -13.27 27.50
N HIS A 170 -16.02 -14.06 27.95
CA HIS A 170 -15.95 -15.50 27.71
C HIS A 170 -16.85 -16.35 28.61
N ASN A 171 -17.27 -15.84 29.77
CA ASN A 171 -17.96 -16.66 30.77
C ASN A 171 -19.46 -16.80 30.52
N GLY A 172 -19.99 -16.19 29.44
CA GLY A 172 -21.41 -16.25 29.09
C GLY A 172 -22.34 -15.66 30.15
N SER A 173 -21.81 -15.05 31.22
CA SER A 173 -22.60 -14.31 32.17
C SER A 173 -23.07 -13.04 31.49
N ASP A 174 -24.34 -12.68 31.68
CA ASP A 174 -25.03 -11.52 31.10
C ASP A 174 -24.43 -10.14 31.48
N ILE A 175 -23.19 -10.11 31.96
CA ILE A 175 -22.43 -8.96 32.47
C ILE A 175 -21.73 -8.21 31.33
N CYS A 176 -22.33 -8.17 30.13
CA CYS A 176 -22.17 -6.98 29.32
C CYS A 176 -23.21 -5.98 29.85
N THR A 177 -22.80 -5.14 30.80
CA THR A 177 -23.57 -4.01 31.35
C THR A 177 -24.23 -3.18 30.25
N PHE A 178 -23.65 -3.22 29.06
CA PHE A 178 -24.20 -2.77 27.80
C PHE A 178 -25.19 -3.82 27.25
N GLY A 179 -26.50 -3.60 27.46
CA GLY A 179 -27.54 -4.41 26.80
C GLY A 179 -27.36 -4.49 25.27
N HIS A 180 -28.21 -5.26 24.57
CA HIS A 180 -28.06 -5.54 23.13
C HIS A 180 -27.74 -4.30 22.26
N LEU A 181 -28.32 -3.15 22.59
CA LEU A 181 -28.08 -1.88 21.89
C LEU A 181 -26.61 -1.39 22.02
N GLY A 182 -26.03 -1.46 23.22
CA GLY A 182 -24.65 -1.04 23.43
C GLY A 182 -23.66 -1.97 22.73
N ARG A 183 -23.90 -3.29 22.76
CA ARG A 183 -23.11 -4.27 21.99
C ARG A 183 -23.16 -3.99 20.49
N LEU A 184 -24.35 -3.73 19.94
CA LEU A 184 -24.51 -3.34 18.54
C LEU A 184 -23.74 -2.05 18.23
N GLY A 185 -23.80 -1.06 19.11
CA GLY A 185 -23.05 0.19 18.99
C GLY A 185 -21.54 -0.04 18.89
N VAL A 186 -20.97 -0.91 19.73
CA VAL A 186 -19.54 -1.26 19.65
C VAL A 186 -19.21 -1.93 18.32
N HIS A 187 -20.02 -2.86 17.83
CA HIS A 187 -19.75 -3.51 16.54
C HIS A 187 -19.82 -2.52 15.36
N ILE A 188 -20.77 -1.57 15.37
CA ILE A 188 -20.85 -0.51 14.36
C ILE A 188 -19.62 0.38 14.42
N PHE A 189 -19.18 0.75 15.63
CA PHE A 189 -17.98 1.54 15.82
C PHE A 189 -16.72 0.81 15.30
N GLU A 190 -16.58 -0.48 15.61
CA GLU A 190 -15.48 -1.34 15.14
C GLU A 190 -15.43 -1.41 13.61
N ALA A 191 -16.57 -1.66 12.97
CA ALA A 191 -16.67 -1.71 11.52
C ALA A 191 -16.36 -0.34 10.89
N TRP A 192 -16.86 0.75 11.48
CA TRP A 192 -16.57 2.11 11.01
C TRP A 192 -15.10 2.48 11.15
N MET A 193 -14.47 2.14 12.29
CA MET A 193 -13.03 2.33 12.53
C MET A 193 -12.20 1.58 11.48
N CYS A 194 -12.54 0.32 11.24
CA CYS A 194 -11.94 -0.49 10.19
C CYS A 194 -12.05 0.17 8.81
N ASP A 195 -13.27 0.53 8.43
CA ASP A 195 -13.61 1.08 7.12
C ASP A 195 -12.79 2.36 6.82
N HIS A 196 -12.86 3.36 7.70
CA HIS A 196 -12.17 4.62 7.45
C HIS A 196 -10.63 4.50 7.54
N ILE A 197 -10.09 3.58 8.34
CA ILE A 197 -8.64 3.33 8.42
C ILE A 197 -8.16 2.71 7.10
N VAL A 198 -8.85 1.66 6.64
CA VAL A 198 -8.47 0.89 5.45
C VAL A 198 -8.63 1.73 4.18
N TYR A 199 -9.75 2.43 4.00
CA TYR A 199 -9.94 3.33 2.84
C TYR A 199 -8.85 4.39 2.75
N SER A 200 -8.57 5.06 3.87
CA SER A 200 -7.55 6.11 3.91
C SER A 200 -6.14 5.60 3.59
N ALA A 201 -5.77 4.42 4.10
CA ALA A 201 -4.48 3.82 3.83
C ALA A 201 -4.35 3.35 2.37
N THR A 202 -5.39 2.67 1.85
CA THR A 202 -5.40 2.14 0.49
C THR A 202 -5.37 3.25 -0.57
N THR A 203 -5.92 4.44 -0.30
CA THR A 203 -5.72 5.62 -1.18
C THR A 203 -4.23 5.83 -1.51
N TRP A 204 -3.36 5.78 -0.50
CA TRP A 204 -1.93 6.02 -0.68
C TRP A 204 -1.19 4.81 -1.23
N ILE A 205 -1.47 3.61 -0.70
CA ILE A 205 -0.79 2.39 -1.15
C ILE A 205 -1.13 2.09 -2.61
N LEU A 206 -2.40 2.10 -2.99
CA LEU A 206 -2.83 1.69 -4.32
C LEU A 206 -2.53 2.76 -5.37
N TYR A 207 -2.91 4.02 -5.12
CA TYR A 207 -2.89 5.05 -6.15
C TYR A 207 -1.64 5.92 -6.17
N VAL A 208 -0.86 5.95 -5.09
CA VAL A 208 0.43 6.64 -5.06
C VAL A 208 1.59 5.67 -5.21
N PHE A 209 1.60 4.56 -4.46
CA PHE A 209 2.69 3.60 -4.54
C PHE A 209 2.53 2.63 -5.73
N CYS A 210 1.48 1.80 -5.77
CA CYS A 210 1.33 0.79 -6.83
C CYS A 210 1.16 1.40 -8.22
N ALA A 211 0.23 2.35 -8.38
CA ALA A 211 0.02 3.03 -9.66
C ALA A 211 1.23 3.90 -10.07
N GLY A 212 1.96 4.46 -9.09
CA GLY A 212 3.19 5.22 -9.34
C GLY A 212 4.34 4.35 -9.90
N ILE A 213 4.51 3.12 -9.38
CA ILE A 213 5.48 2.14 -9.93
C ILE A 213 5.19 1.89 -11.41
N ILE A 214 3.93 1.57 -11.74
CA ILE A 214 3.53 1.27 -13.11
C ILE A 214 3.67 2.47 -14.02
N PHE A 215 3.28 3.66 -13.55
CA PHE A 215 3.47 4.89 -14.31
C PHE A 215 4.93 5.10 -14.72
N ILE A 216 5.87 4.94 -13.78
CA ILE A 216 7.30 5.09 -14.08
C ILE A 216 7.80 3.98 -15.02
N LEU A 217 7.41 2.71 -14.79
CA LEU A 217 7.82 1.60 -15.65
C LEU A 217 7.34 1.76 -17.08
N ASP A 218 6.08 2.12 -17.25
CA ASP A 218 5.52 2.30 -18.58
C ASP A 218 6.11 3.54 -19.27
N PHE A 219 6.40 4.62 -18.52
CA PHE A 219 7.14 5.76 -19.07
C PHE A 219 8.54 5.35 -19.56
N LEU A 220 9.29 4.58 -18.77
CA LEU A 220 10.62 4.09 -19.18
C LEU A 220 10.53 3.25 -20.46
N ARG A 221 9.49 2.41 -20.59
CA ARG A 221 9.22 1.63 -21.80
C ARG A 221 8.90 2.52 -23.00
N VAL A 222 8.11 3.57 -22.81
CA VAL A 222 7.79 4.55 -23.85
C VAL A 222 9.07 5.22 -24.37
N LEU A 223 9.93 5.61 -23.44
CA LEU A 223 11.21 6.25 -23.74
C LEU A 223 12.16 5.29 -24.49
N GLU A 224 12.24 4.03 -24.06
CA GLU A 224 13.00 2.98 -24.75
C GLU A 224 12.49 2.75 -26.19
N SER A 225 11.17 2.68 -26.37
CA SER A 225 10.56 2.50 -27.68
C SER A 225 10.83 3.68 -28.63
N ASN A 226 10.84 4.91 -28.13
CA ASN A 226 11.19 6.08 -28.95
C ASN A 226 12.67 6.03 -29.36
N LEU A 227 13.57 5.70 -28.42
CA LEU A 227 15.00 5.60 -28.70
C LEU A 227 15.34 4.56 -29.75
N THR A 228 14.66 3.41 -29.76
CA THR A 228 14.86 2.35 -30.76
C THR A 228 14.32 2.75 -32.14
N ARG A 229 13.25 3.56 -32.19
CA ARG A 229 12.62 3.98 -33.45
C ARG A 229 13.34 5.14 -34.14
N HIS A 230 14.04 6.00 -33.40
CA HIS A 230 14.60 7.23 -33.93
C HIS A 230 16.08 7.42 -33.59
N SER A 231 16.94 7.30 -34.60
CA SER A 231 18.40 7.47 -34.47
C SER A 231 18.89 8.90 -34.68
N THR A 232 18.00 9.89 -34.83
CA THR A 232 18.37 11.28 -35.16
C THR A 232 18.90 12.04 -33.94
N SER A 233 19.94 12.88 -34.14
CA SER A 233 20.63 13.61 -33.05
C SER A 233 19.71 14.46 -32.16
N GLU A 234 18.73 15.16 -32.76
CA GLU A 234 17.82 16.08 -32.06
C GLU A 234 16.92 15.37 -31.04
N LYS A 235 16.30 14.25 -31.45
CA LYS A 235 15.38 13.44 -30.61
C LYS A 235 16.03 12.86 -29.36
N TYR A 236 17.36 12.77 -29.35
CA TYR A 236 18.07 12.34 -28.16
C TYR A 236 18.15 13.41 -27.07
N SER A 237 18.21 14.69 -27.42
CA SER A 237 18.19 15.76 -26.42
C SER A 237 16.84 15.75 -25.71
N GLU A 238 15.75 15.60 -26.46
CA GLU A 238 14.40 15.42 -25.94
C GLU A 238 14.32 14.20 -25.03
N SER A 239 14.86 13.06 -25.46
CA SER A 239 14.87 11.83 -24.63
C SER A 239 15.62 12.00 -23.30
N ILE A 240 16.75 12.73 -23.29
CA ILE A 240 17.48 13.04 -22.06
C ILE A 240 16.65 13.97 -21.17
N GLN A 241 16.02 14.99 -21.75
CA GLN A 241 15.17 15.92 -21.00
C GLN A 241 13.97 15.20 -20.38
N LEU A 242 13.33 14.31 -21.13
CA LEU A 242 12.24 13.47 -20.61
C LEU A 242 12.71 12.56 -19.48
N TYR A 243 13.87 11.90 -19.64
CA TYR A 243 14.45 11.11 -18.55
C TYR A 243 14.68 11.95 -17.29
N ARG A 244 15.22 13.17 -17.42
CA ARG A 244 15.40 14.11 -16.30
C ARG A 244 14.08 14.47 -15.61
N ASN A 245 13.01 14.67 -16.37
CA ASN A 245 11.69 14.92 -15.80
C ASN A 245 11.22 13.74 -14.93
N ILE A 246 11.45 12.49 -15.36
CA ILE A 246 11.18 11.31 -14.52
C ILE A 246 12.07 11.31 -13.28
N GLN A 247 13.34 11.70 -13.38
CA GLN A 247 14.22 11.75 -12.21
C GLN A 247 13.69 12.72 -11.15
N ILE A 248 13.19 13.89 -11.57
CA ILE A 248 12.57 14.86 -10.66
C ILE A 248 11.33 14.24 -10.02
N LEU A 249 10.49 13.57 -10.82
CA LEU A 249 9.29 12.90 -10.36
C LEU A 249 9.60 11.76 -9.36
N GLU A 250 10.64 10.96 -9.62
CA GLU A 250 11.14 9.91 -8.73
C GLU A 250 11.64 10.49 -7.40
N LYS A 251 12.26 11.68 -7.40
CA LYS A 251 12.69 12.34 -6.17
C LYS A 251 11.51 12.83 -5.36
N SER A 252 10.51 13.44 -5.99
CA SER A 252 9.25 13.81 -5.34
C SER A 252 8.52 12.59 -4.78
N TRP A 253 8.48 11.50 -5.55
CA TRP A 253 7.86 10.25 -5.12
C TRP A 253 8.57 9.61 -3.93
N ASN A 254 9.90 9.56 -3.95
CA ASN A 254 10.68 9.10 -2.82
C ASN A 254 10.49 9.98 -1.58
N ALA A 255 10.43 11.31 -1.73
CA ALA A 255 10.17 12.20 -0.60
C ALA A 255 8.81 11.89 0.05
N CYS A 256 7.80 11.55 -0.75
CA CYS A 256 6.48 11.17 -0.27
C CYS A 256 6.44 9.78 0.39
N LEU A 257 7.18 8.81 -0.14
CA LEU A 257 7.05 7.40 0.26
C LEU A 257 8.10 6.89 1.25
N SER A 258 9.34 7.35 1.12
CA SER A 258 10.51 6.68 1.71
C SER A 258 10.59 6.79 3.23
N GLU A 259 9.95 7.80 3.82
CA GLU A 259 9.97 8.05 5.26
C GLU A 259 8.88 7.29 6.01
N ARG A 260 7.74 7.00 5.37
CA ARG A 260 6.55 6.50 6.06
C ARG A 260 5.95 5.26 5.42
N ILE A 261 5.48 5.38 4.18
CA ILE A 261 4.68 4.34 3.54
C ILE A 261 5.54 3.10 3.28
N LEU A 262 6.73 3.30 2.72
CA LEU A 262 7.55 2.16 2.31
C LEU A 262 8.15 1.41 3.52
N PRO A 263 8.71 2.08 4.55
CA PRO A 263 9.09 1.38 5.79
C PRO A 263 7.94 0.60 6.44
N ALA A 264 6.72 1.17 6.46
CA ALA A 264 5.56 0.49 7.01
C ALA A 264 5.20 -0.79 6.24
N ILE A 265 5.20 -0.73 4.90
CA ILE A 265 4.98 -1.90 4.03
C ILE A 265 6.07 -2.95 4.27
N MET A 266 7.34 -2.55 4.26
CA MET A 266 8.48 -3.44 4.39
C MET A 266 8.56 -4.12 5.77
N PHE A 267 7.95 -3.52 6.80
CA PHE A 267 7.90 -4.10 8.15
C PHE A 267 6.62 -4.91 8.39
N CYS A 268 5.45 -4.31 8.16
CA CYS A 268 4.17 -4.89 8.56
C CYS A 268 3.74 -6.03 7.64
N ASN A 269 3.94 -5.95 6.33
CA ASN A 269 3.48 -7.00 5.42
C ASN A 269 4.20 -8.34 5.63
N PRO A 270 5.53 -8.38 5.78
CA PRO A 270 6.22 -9.60 6.21
C PRO A 270 5.70 -10.15 7.54
N ALA A 271 5.45 -9.29 8.54
CA ALA A 271 4.91 -9.72 9.82
C ALA A 271 3.51 -10.36 9.68
N VAL A 272 2.63 -9.75 8.86
CA VAL A 272 1.31 -10.31 8.52
C VAL A 272 1.46 -11.66 7.83
N GLU A 273 2.35 -11.77 6.84
CA GLU A 273 2.59 -13.01 6.08
C GLU A 273 3.06 -14.14 6.98
N ILE A 274 4.06 -13.88 7.83
CA ILE A 274 4.62 -14.85 8.76
C ILE A 274 3.52 -15.40 9.68
N ILE A 275 2.76 -14.50 10.29
CA ILE A 275 1.79 -14.88 11.32
C ILE A 275 0.56 -15.55 10.71
N SER A 276 0.02 -15.00 9.63
CA SER A 276 -1.13 -15.59 8.95
C SER A 276 -0.81 -16.97 8.39
N THR A 277 0.37 -17.16 7.78
CA THR A 277 0.79 -18.47 7.26
C THR A 277 1.07 -19.45 8.41
N PHE A 278 1.72 -19.01 9.48
CA PHE A 278 1.92 -19.83 10.68
C PHE A 278 0.59 -20.32 11.27
N VAL A 279 -0.39 -19.43 11.40
CA VAL A 279 -1.75 -19.74 11.86
C VAL A 279 -2.41 -20.77 10.93
N CYS A 280 -2.29 -20.59 9.61
CA CYS A 280 -2.83 -21.53 8.62
C CYS A 280 -2.22 -22.94 8.75
N ILE A 281 -0.92 -23.04 8.97
CA ILE A 281 -0.22 -24.33 9.07
C ILE A 281 -0.52 -25.00 10.41
N THR A 282 -0.43 -24.24 11.50
CA THR A 282 -0.31 -24.80 12.85
C THR A 282 -1.62 -24.80 13.63
N LEU A 283 -2.48 -23.80 13.39
CA LEU A 283 -3.68 -23.54 14.22
C LEU A 283 -4.98 -23.73 13.44
N SER A 284 -4.93 -24.30 12.23
CA SER A 284 -6.11 -24.50 11.37
C SER A 284 -7.20 -25.38 11.98
N LYS A 285 -6.83 -26.30 12.88
CA LYS A 285 -7.79 -27.14 13.62
C LYS A 285 -8.28 -26.51 14.92
N GLU A 286 -7.52 -25.55 15.46
CA GLU A 286 -7.82 -24.90 16.75
C GLU A 286 -8.77 -23.70 16.58
N ILE A 287 -8.77 -23.07 15.40
CA ILE A 287 -9.57 -21.88 15.12
C ILE A 287 -10.87 -22.28 14.40
N PRO A 288 -12.06 -22.04 14.98
CA PRO A 288 -13.31 -22.38 14.33
C PRO A 288 -13.60 -21.48 13.11
N MET A 289 -14.33 -22.03 12.15
CA MET A 289 -14.93 -21.25 11.07
C MET A 289 -16.07 -20.36 11.63
N PRO A 290 -16.29 -19.15 11.09
CA PRO A 290 -15.63 -18.55 9.92
C PRO A 290 -14.33 -17.81 10.25
N GLY A 291 -13.94 -17.70 11.52
CA GLY A 291 -12.79 -16.91 11.96
C GLY A 291 -11.47 -17.33 11.31
N PHE A 292 -11.31 -18.61 10.98
CA PHE A 292 -10.12 -19.11 10.30
C PHE A 292 -9.94 -18.54 8.87
N LEU A 293 -11.03 -18.25 8.14
CA LEU A 293 -10.98 -17.89 6.71
C LEU A 293 -10.20 -16.59 6.43
N ILE A 294 -10.09 -15.72 7.43
CA ILE A 294 -9.36 -14.45 7.31
C ILE A 294 -7.86 -14.67 7.14
N PHE A 295 -7.27 -15.71 7.75
CA PHE A 295 -5.83 -15.93 7.73
C PHE A 295 -5.29 -16.34 6.36
N PRO A 296 -5.91 -17.29 5.62
CA PRO A 296 -5.51 -17.58 4.24
C PRO A 296 -5.62 -16.35 3.32
N ILE A 297 -6.66 -15.52 3.50
CA ILE A 297 -6.84 -14.30 2.71
C ILE A 297 -5.72 -13.30 3.02
N MET A 298 -5.43 -13.08 4.30
CA MET A 298 -4.33 -12.21 4.73
C MET A 298 -2.97 -12.70 4.22
N ALA A 299 -2.69 -14.01 4.31
CA ALA A 299 -1.46 -14.61 3.82
C ALA A 299 -1.31 -14.44 2.29
N ALA A 300 -2.38 -14.71 1.54
CA ALA A 300 -2.37 -14.52 0.08
C ALA A 300 -2.20 -13.05 -0.30
N ALA A 301 -2.85 -12.12 0.41
CA ALA A 301 -2.74 -10.69 0.17
C ALA A 301 -1.32 -10.17 0.48
N SER A 302 -0.74 -10.56 1.61
CA SER A 302 0.63 -10.17 1.99
C SER A 302 1.68 -10.75 1.05
N LEU A 303 1.54 -12.04 0.69
CA LEU A 303 2.42 -12.70 -0.28
C LEU A 303 2.34 -12.01 -1.65
N THR A 304 1.13 -11.73 -2.14
CA THR A 304 0.93 -11.05 -3.42
C THR A 304 1.56 -9.65 -3.38
N ASN A 305 1.37 -8.90 -2.31
CA ASN A 305 2.01 -7.59 -2.17
C ASN A 305 3.55 -7.71 -2.17
N ASN A 306 4.11 -8.61 -1.36
CA ASN A 306 5.55 -8.78 -1.20
C ASN A 306 6.21 -9.29 -2.49
N MET A 307 5.57 -10.23 -3.19
CA MET A 307 6.10 -10.80 -4.43
C MET A 307 5.85 -9.89 -5.63
N VAL A 308 4.63 -9.43 -5.87
CA VAL A 308 4.29 -8.72 -7.11
C VAL A 308 4.72 -7.26 -7.03
N ILE A 309 4.33 -6.54 -5.98
CA ILE A 309 4.53 -5.09 -5.93
C ILE A 309 6.01 -4.74 -5.70
N ILE A 310 6.70 -5.44 -4.79
CA ILE A 310 8.12 -5.18 -4.54
C ILE A 310 8.99 -5.61 -5.73
N THR A 311 8.63 -6.68 -6.45
CA THR A 311 9.32 -7.04 -7.70
C THR A 311 9.10 -5.99 -8.78
N LEU A 312 7.88 -5.45 -8.93
CA LEU A 312 7.65 -4.36 -9.88
C LEU A 312 8.43 -3.10 -9.48
N ALA A 313 8.52 -2.80 -8.19
CA ALA A 313 9.34 -1.72 -7.67
C ALA A 313 10.83 -1.93 -8.04
N SER A 314 11.36 -3.15 -7.89
CA SER A 314 12.76 -3.45 -8.26
C SER A 314 13.02 -3.29 -9.76
N ARG A 315 12.04 -3.62 -10.60
CA ARG A 315 12.13 -3.46 -12.06
C ARG A 315 12.33 -2.01 -12.49
N VAL A 316 11.90 -1.01 -11.70
CA VAL A 316 12.18 0.41 -12.00
C VAL A 316 13.68 0.66 -12.07
N HIS A 317 14.43 0.05 -11.14
CA HIS A 317 15.87 0.18 -11.10
C HIS A 317 16.54 -0.48 -12.32
N SER A 318 16.16 -1.72 -12.64
CA SER A 318 16.70 -2.42 -13.82
C SER A 318 16.35 -1.72 -15.12
N ALA A 319 15.07 -1.40 -15.35
CA ALA A 319 14.62 -0.74 -16.58
C ALA A 319 15.31 0.62 -16.79
N SER A 320 15.49 1.42 -15.72
CA SER A 320 16.20 2.69 -15.85
C SER A 320 17.71 2.52 -16.13
N ARG A 321 18.33 1.46 -15.59
CA ARG A 321 19.73 1.11 -15.85
C ARG A 321 19.94 0.66 -17.29
N ASP A 322 19.07 -0.20 -17.79
CA ASP A 322 19.13 -0.72 -19.15
C ASP A 322 18.92 0.41 -20.15
N LEU A 323 17.92 1.26 -19.92
CA LEU A 323 17.66 2.45 -20.73
C LEU A 323 18.86 3.41 -20.79
N LEU A 324 19.48 3.71 -19.64
CA LEU A 324 20.67 4.55 -19.59
C LEU A 324 21.87 3.90 -20.28
N THR A 325 21.98 2.59 -20.26
CA THR A 325 23.04 1.84 -20.94
C THR A 325 22.84 1.91 -22.45
N SER A 326 21.62 1.70 -22.95
CA SER A 326 21.25 1.89 -24.35
C SER A 326 21.54 3.32 -24.83
N LEU A 327 21.19 4.33 -24.02
CA LEU A 327 21.50 5.74 -24.30
C LEU A 327 23.01 6.05 -24.37
N LYS A 328 23.84 5.29 -23.66
CA LYS A 328 25.31 5.41 -23.69
C LYS A 328 25.90 4.67 -24.90
N GLN A 329 25.38 3.50 -25.23
CA GLN A 329 25.91 2.62 -26.28
C GLN A 329 25.62 3.12 -27.69
N LEU A 330 24.45 3.70 -27.96
CA LEU A 330 24.05 4.20 -29.28
C LEU A 330 24.99 5.28 -29.88
N LYS A 331 26.09 5.65 -29.20
CA LYS A 331 26.66 7.01 -29.26
C LYS A 331 28.17 7.14 -29.12
N LEU A 332 28.92 6.09 -29.41
CA LEU A 332 30.38 6.18 -29.42
C LEU A 332 30.95 7.04 -30.57
N GLU A 333 30.20 7.37 -31.63
CA GLU A 333 30.83 7.94 -32.85
C GLU A 333 30.64 9.46 -33.12
N LYS A 334 29.58 10.16 -32.65
CA LYS A 334 29.29 11.55 -33.14
C LYS A 334 28.62 12.53 -32.15
N ARG A 335 28.98 12.55 -30.85
CA ARG A 335 28.31 13.44 -29.86
C ARG A 335 29.09 14.70 -29.49
N SER A 336 28.37 15.80 -29.27
CA SER A 336 28.92 17.02 -28.65
C SER A 336 29.35 16.74 -27.20
N LYS A 337 30.42 17.40 -26.75
CA LYS A 337 30.94 17.26 -25.37
C LYS A 337 29.86 17.56 -24.32
N LEU A 338 28.93 18.46 -24.62
CA LEU A 338 27.83 18.85 -23.73
C LEU A 338 26.88 17.68 -23.45
N MET A 339 26.35 17.02 -24.48
CA MET A 339 25.41 15.90 -24.30
C MET A 339 26.03 14.74 -23.49
N ARG A 340 27.35 14.53 -23.61
CA ARG A 340 28.06 13.52 -22.84
C ARG A 340 28.03 13.83 -21.34
N LYS A 341 28.28 15.09 -20.98
CA LYS A 341 28.18 15.57 -19.59
C LYS A 341 26.76 15.45 -19.06
N GLU A 342 25.77 15.78 -19.88
CA GLU A 342 24.35 15.68 -19.49
C GLU A 342 23.92 14.24 -19.21
N LEU A 343 24.30 13.29 -20.06
CA LEU A 343 24.00 11.88 -19.85
C LEU A 343 24.78 11.31 -18.66
N GLN A 344 26.01 11.77 -18.43
CA GLN A 344 26.80 11.38 -17.27
C GLN A 344 26.18 11.88 -15.95
N ALA A 345 25.47 13.01 -15.99
CA ALA A 345 24.70 13.51 -14.85
C ALA A 345 23.40 12.71 -14.59
N CYS A 346 22.94 11.89 -15.55
CA CYS A 346 21.76 11.07 -15.37
C CYS A 346 22.07 9.82 -14.54
N ASN A 347 21.50 9.77 -13.34
CA ASN A 347 21.50 8.60 -12.46
C ASN A 347 20.37 7.60 -12.76
N THR A 348 20.61 6.34 -12.39
CA THR A 348 19.57 5.30 -12.36
C THR A 348 18.48 5.67 -11.35
N LEU A 349 17.22 5.35 -11.68
CA LEU A 349 16.09 5.56 -10.79
C LEU A 349 16.13 4.54 -9.65
N ARG A 350 15.80 4.95 -8.43
CA ARG A 350 15.86 4.09 -7.24
C ARG A 350 14.69 4.38 -6.31
N ILE A 351 13.91 3.36 -5.98
CA ILE A 351 12.86 3.47 -4.97
C ILE A 351 13.50 3.32 -3.60
N LYS A 352 13.60 4.42 -2.85
CA LYS A 352 14.33 4.47 -1.58
C LYS A 352 13.45 4.10 -0.40
N PHE A 353 14.00 3.33 0.53
CA PHE A 353 13.45 3.14 1.88
C PHE A 353 14.54 3.46 2.91
N GLY A 354 14.37 4.55 3.66
CA GLY A 354 15.44 5.09 4.50
C GLY A 354 16.73 5.35 3.70
N SER A 355 17.86 4.79 4.13
CA SER A 355 19.16 4.89 3.45
C SER A 355 19.35 3.87 2.31
N ASN A 356 18.46 2.89 2.17
CA ASN A 356 18.54 1.81 1.19
C ASN A 356 17.59 2.03 0.02
N PHE A 357 17.60 1.12 -0.95
CA PHE A 357 16.67 1.11 -2.08
C PHE A 357 16.24 -0.30 -2.44
N ILE A 358 15.07 -0.43 -3.06
CA ILE A 358 14.54 -1.71 -3.51
C ILE A 358 15.29 -2.13 -4.77
N ASP A 359 15.99 -3.25 -4.70
CA ASP A 359 16.67 -3.92 -5.79
C ASP A 359 16.03 -5.27 -6.12
N ASN A 360 16.54 -5.98 -7.14
CA ASN A 360 15.97 -7.27 -7.56
C ASN A 360 16.16 -8.38 -6.51
N GLY A 361 17.08 -8.21 -5.56
CA GLY A 361 17.27 -9.16 -4.46
C GLY A 361 16.27 -8.95 -3.33
N THR A 362 15.76 -7.72 -3.17
CA THR A 362 14.90 -7.32 -2.05
C THR A 362 13.65 -8.21 -1.87
N PRO A 363 12.85 -8.53 -2.92
CA PRO A 363 11.71 -9.43 -2.76
C PRO A 363 12.11 -10.83 -2.30
N LEU A 364 13.23 -11.36 -2.83
CA LEU A 364 13.72 -12.71 -2.51
C LEU A 364 14.24 -12.78 -1.08
N VAL A 365 15.00 -11.77 -0.64
CA VAL A 365 15.50 -11.67 0.74
C VAL A 365 14.33 -11.53 1.73
N MET A 366 13.34 -10.70 1.40
CA MET A 366 12.14 -10.55 2.23
C MET A 366 11.38 -11.86 2.40
N GLN A 367 11.27 -12.64 1.33
CA GLN A 367 10.55 -13.91 1.34
C GLN A 367 11.33 -15.02 2.02
N ASP A 368 12.65 -15.07 1.84
CA ASP A 368 13.53 -15.95 2.61
C ASP A 368 13.39 -15.68 4.12
N VAL A 369 13.39 -14.41 4.54
CA VAL A 369 13.13 -14.03 5.93
C VAL A 369 11.75 -14.53 6.39
N CYS A 370 10.69 -14.33 5.59
CA CYS A 370 9.34 -14.79 5.96
C CYS A 370 9.30 -16.31 6.15
N ILE A 371 9.81 -17.08 5.19
CA ILE A 371 9.84 -18.54 5.23
C ILE A 371 10.66 -19.04 6.42
N ASN A 372 11.85 -18.48 6.65
CA ASN A 372 12.71 -18.88 7.76
C ASN A 372 12.06 -18.63 9.13
N GLN A 373 11.35 -17.50 9.28
CA GLN A 373 10.61 -17.20 10.52
C GLN A 373 9.39 -18.13 10.69
N ILE A 374 8.64 -18.39 9.62
CA ILE A 374 7.51 -19.35 9.65
C ILE A 374 8.01 -20.73 10.09
N MET A 375 9.07 -21.24 9.47
CA MET A 375 9.65 -22.54 9.79
C MET A 375 10.14 -22.60 11.25
N SER A 376 10.78 -21.54 11.73
CA SER A 376 11.23 -21.44 13.13
C SER A 376 10.05 -21.51 14.10
N LEU A 377 8.96 -20.78 13.83
CA LEU A 377 7.74 -20.81 14.66
C LEU A 377 7.08 -22.20 14.65
N VAL A 378 6.99 -22.85 13.49
CA VAL A 378 6.44 -24.21 13.36
C VAL A 378 7.27 -25.22 14.16
N LEU A 379 8.61 -25.17 14.05
CA LEU A 379 9.51 -26.05 14.80
C LEU A 379 9.40 -25.82 16.31
N LEU A 380 9.34 -24.56 16.76
CA LEU A 380 9.18 -24.20 18.18
C LEU A 380 7.84 -24.65 18.77
N LYS A 381 6.76 -24.66 18.00
CA LYS A 381 5.48 -25.23 18.48
C LYS A 381 5.61 -26.75 18.62
N ARG A 382 6.20 -27.43 17.64
CA ARG A 382 6.32 -28.89 17.63
C ARG A 382 7.21 -29.40 18.76
N SER A 383 8.32 -28.71 19.07
CA SER A 383 9.24 -29.11 20.15
C SER A 383 8.65 -28.98 21.56
N ARG A 384 7.55 -28.24 21.74
CA ARG A 384 6.86 -28.12 23.04
C ARG A 384 5.78 -29.17 23.26
N VAL A 385 5.41 -29.92 22.20
CA VAL A 385 4.38 -30.97 22.27
C VAL A 385 5.02 -32.33 22.58
N ASN A 386 6.30 -32.49 22.25
CA ASN A 386 7.13 -33.60 22.69
C ASN A 386 7.79 -33.27 24.03
#